data_AF-A0A3C0YYW9-F1
#
_entry.id   AF-A0A3C0YYW9-F1
#
_cell.length_a   1.000
_cell.length_b   1.000
_cell.length_c   1.000
_cell.angle_alpha   90.00
_cell.angle_beta   90.00
_cell.angle_gamma   90.00
#
_symmetry.space_group_name_H-M   'P 1'
#
loop_
_entity.id
_entity.type
_entity.pdbx_description
1 polymer ?
#
loop_
_entity_poly.entity_id
_entity_poly.type
_entity_poly.pdbx_seq_one_letter_code
_entity_poly.pdbx_strand_id
1 'polypeptide(L)'
;MQEPSFPPHTEEVAALAEFFDLADTTQLKDLEEIPEAPERNLVSVSLRLPRHDVEVLKRVAAQEGLAPSTFMRWVLRRFVRSLASGKQ
;
A
#
# COMPACT_ATOMS: atom_id res chain seq x y z
N MET A 1 36.70 6.53 1.20
CA MET A 1 35.64 7.29 1.87
C MET A 1 34.78 6.27 2.60
N GLN A 2 34.54 6.43 3.91
CA GLN A 2 33.68 5.49 4.64
C GLN A 2 32.23 5.77 4.23
N GLU A 3 31.56 4.77 3.66
CA GLU A 3 30.14 4.86 3.35
C GLU A 3 29.35 4.88 4.66
N PRO A 4 28.36 5.78 4.79
CA PRO A 4 27.62 5.94 6.04
C PRO A 4 26.76 4.69 6.29
N SER A 5 27.10 3.97 7.35
CA SER A 5 26.46 2.70 7.75
C SER A 5 25.07 2.87 8.38
N PHE A 6 24.63 4.10 8.63
CA PHE A 6 23.38 4.42 9.33
C PHE A 6 22.72 5.67 8.72
N PRO A 7 21.37 5.71 8.61
CA PRO A 7 20.67 6.90 8.15
C PRO A 7 20.88 8.08 9.11
N PRO A 8 20.89 9.33 8.61
CA PRO A 8 21.00 10.51 9.45
C PRO A 8 19.82 10.56 10.43
N HIS A 9 20.08 10.87 11.70
CA HIS A 9 19.03 11.10 12.70
C HIS A 9 18.35 12.45 12.44
N THR A 10 17.43 12.47 11.47
CA THR A 10 16.67 13.65 11.05
C THR A 10 15.27 13.25 10.60
N GLU A 11 14.31 14.15 10.77
CA GLU A 11 12.95 14.03 10.21
C GLU A 11 12.84 14.69 8.82
N GLU A 12 13.92 15.29 8.33
CA GLU A 12 13.95 15.93 7.02
C GLU A 12 14.00 14.90 5.89
N VAL A 13 12.89 14.80 5.14
CA VAL A 13 12.70 13.84 4.05
C VAL A 13 13.79 13.95 2.97
N ALA A 14 14.27 15.16 2.68
CA ALA A 14 15.30 15.39 1.65
C ALA A 14 16.65 14.77 2.03
N ALA A 15 17.08 14.91 3.29
CA ALA A 15 18.33 14.35 3.78
C ALA A 15 18.26 12.81 3.88
N LEU A 16 17.08 12.26 4.17
CA LEU A 16 16.85 10.82 4.11
C LEU A 16 16.91 10.29 2.67
N ALA A 17 16.30 11.00 1.71
CA ALA A 17 16.32 10.61 0.30
C ALA A 17 17.77 10.57 -0.25
N GLU A 18 18.55 11.61 -0.01
CA GLU A 18 19.95 11.67 -0.45
C GLU A 18 20.81 10.55 0.15
N PHE A 19 20.56 10.18 1.42
CA PHE A 19 21.21 9.04 2.04
C PHE A 19 20.87 7.70 1.35
N PHE A 20 19.59 7.43 1.11
CA PHE A 20 19.15 6.17 0.50
C PHE A 20 19.47 6.07 -1.01
N ASP A 21 19.66 7.19 -1.69
CA ASP A 21 20.12 7.20 -3.09
C ASP A 21 21.59 6.77 -3.22
N LEU A 22 22.40 6.99 -2.18
CA LEU A 22 23.83 6.67 -2.16
C LEU A 22 24.16 5.39 -1.39
N ALA A 23 23.32 4.99 -0.43
CA ALA A 23 23.56 3.83 0.42
C ALA A 23 23.07 2.53 -0.24
N ASP A 24 23.94 1.52 -0.31
CA ASP A 24 23.52 0.15 -0.59
C ASP A 24 22.72 -0.37 0.62
N THR A 25 21.40 -0.44 0.46
CA THR A 25 20.48 -0.92 1.50
C THR A 25 20.81 -2.32 2.01
N THR A 26 21.55 -3.14 1.26
CA THR A 26 21.98 -4.48 1.72
C THR A 26 23.16 -4.44 2.71
N GLN A 27 23.83 -3.29 2.83
CA GLN A 27 25.00 -3.09 3.69
C GLN A 27 24.69 -2.27 4.96
N LEU A 28 23.43 -1.85 5.13
CA LEU A 28 22.99 -1.14 6.33
C LEU A 28 22.99 -2.11 7.53
N LYS A 29 23.68 -1.70 8.60
CA LYS A 29 23.73 -2.46 9.84
C LYS A 29 22.39 -2.34 10.59
N ASP A 30 22.04 -3.40 11.30
CA ASP A 30 20.84 -3.48 12.15
C ASP A 30 19.51 -3.29 11.40
N LEU A 31 19.48 -3.57 10.10
CA LEU A 31 18.22 -3.82 9.41
C LEU A 31 17.61 -5.10 9.98
N GLU A 32 16.52 -4.95 10.74
CA GLU A 32 15.67 -6.08 11.07
C GLU A 32 15.05 -6.61 9.76
N GLU A 33 15.48 -7.79 9.32
CA GLU A 33 14.72 -8.56 8.34
C GLU A 33 13.34 -8.81 8.94
N ILE A 34 12.32 -8.11 8.45
CA ILE A 34 10.93 -8.46 8.72
C ILE A 34 10.68 -9.77 7.97
N PRO A 35 10.70 -10.93 8.65
CA PRO A 35 10.81 -12.21 7.96
C PRO A 35 9.51 -12.59 7.25
N GLU A 36 8.40 -11.98 7.65
CA GLU A 36 7.08 -12.34 7.15
C GLU A 36 6.33 -11.06 6.77
N ALA A 37 6.09 -10.89 5.46
CA ALA A 37 5.00 -10.03 5.03
C ALA A 37 3.74 -10.50 5.77
N PRO A 38 2.96 -9.62 6.40
CA PRO A 38 1.84 -10.00 7.25
C PRO A 38 0.95 -10.99 6.49
N GLU A 39 0.70 -12.16 7.09
CA GLU A 39 -0.07 -13.23 6.49
C GLU A 39 -1.43 -12.70 6.02
N ARG A 40 -1.58 -12.49 4.71
CA ARG A 40 -2.84 -12.06 4.13
C ARG A 40 -3.63 -13.31 3.80
N ASN A 41 -4.40 -13.80 4.78
CA ASN A 41 -5.40 -14.86 4.59
C ASN A 41 -6.55 -14.38 3.70
N LEU A 42 -6.29 -14.27 2.40
CA LEU A 42 -7.24 -13.80 1.40
C LEU A 42 -8.10 -14.95 0.88
N VAL A 43 -9.41 -14.72 0.82
CA VAL A 43 -10.37 -15.64 0.20
C VAL A 43 -10.76 -15.11 -1.16
N SER A 44 -10.86 -15.99 -2.16
CA SER A 44 -11.38 -15.65 -3.48
C SER A 44 -12.91 -15.56 -3.44
N VAL A 45 -13.47 -14.45 -3.91
CA VAL A 45 -14.91 -14.21 -4.00
C VAL A 45 -15.25 -13.82 -5.43
N SER A 46 -16.22 -14.52 -6.03
CA SER A 46 -16.74 -14.22 -7.36
C SER A 46 -18.12 -13.56 -7.25
N LEU A 47 -18.27 -12.38 -7.85
CA LEU A 47 -19.51 -11.61 -7.86
C LEU A 47 -20.06 -11.53 -9.28
N ARG A 48 -21.39 -11.61 -9.43
CA ARG A 48 -22.08 -11.33 -10.69
C ARG A 48 -22.69 -9.94 -10.62
N LEU A 49 -22.35 -9.10 -11.57
CA LEU A 49 -22.81 -7.72 -11.67
C LEU A 49 -23.30 -7.45 -13.10
N PRO A 50 -24.24 -6.50 -13.28
CA PRO A 50 -24.56 -5.98 -14.61
C PRO A 50 -23.31 -5.48 -15.32
N ARG A 51 -23.24 -5.70 -16.64
CA ARG A 51 -22.08 -5.30 -17.45
C ARG A 51 -21.79 -3.80 -17.36
N HIS A 52 -22.84 -2.99 -17.37
CA HIS A 52 -22.73 -1.53 -17.27
C HIS A 52 -22.02 -1.12 -15.97
N ASP A 53 -22.41 -1.71 -14.84
CA ASP A 53 -21.82 -1.41 -13.53
C ASP A 53 -20.34 -1.78 -13.51
N VAL A 54 -19.96 -2.92 -14.11
CA VAL A 54 -18.55 -3.33 -14.22
C VAL A 54 -17.75 -2.32 -15.05
N GLU A 55 -18.31 -1.80 -16.13
CA GLU A 55 -17.65 -0.78 -16.96
C GLU A 55 -17.47 0.55 -16.20
N VAL A 56 -18.48 0.97 -15.44
CA VAL A 56 -18.40 2.15 -14.57
C VAL A 56 -17.31 1.96 -13.51
N LEU A 57 -17.30 0.83 -12.81
CA LEU A 57 -16.30 0.51 -11.79
C LEU A 57 -14.87 0.53 -12.36
N LYS A 58 -14.66 -0.02 -13.56
CA LYS A 58 -13.36 0.01 -14.23
C LYS A 58 -12.92 1.44 -14.59
N ARG A 59 -13.84 2.27 -15.09
CA ARG A 59 -13.55 3.66 -15.42
C ARG A 59 -13.14 4.46 -14.18
N VAL A 60 -13.90 4.34 -13.09
CA VAL A 60 -13.60 5.04 -11.84
C VAL A 60 -12.28 4.53 -11.24
N ALA A 61 -12.05 3.21 -11.25
CA ALA A 61 -10.78 2.64 -10.81
C ALA A 61 -9.58 3.24 -11.57
N ALA A 62 -9.70 3.40 -12.89
CA ALA A 62 -8.65 4.00 -13.71
C ALA A 62 -8.42 5.49 -13.40
N GLN A 63 -9.48 6.25 -13.11
CA GLN A 63 -9.37 7.65 -12.69
C GLN A 63 -8.64 7.80 -11.36
N GLU A 64 -8.83 6.85 -10.44
CA GLU A 64 -8.14 6.78 -9.14
C GLU A 64 -6.74 6.15 -9.24
N GLY A 65 -6.29 5.73 -10.44
CA GLY A 65 -5.00 5.06 -10.64
C GLY A 65 -4.90 3.67 -10.01
N LEU A 66 -6.03 3.01 -9.75
CA LEU A 66 -6.10 1.73 -9.05
C LEU A 66 -6.47 0.58 -10.01
N ALA A 67 -5.87 -0.59 -9.77
CA ALA A 67 -6.33 -1.82 -10.41
C ALA A 67 -7.79 -2.13 -10.00
N PRO A 68 -8.63 -2.69 -10.90
CA PRO A 68 -10.05 -2.93 -10.60
C PRO A 68 -10.30 -3.74 -9.32
N SER A 69 -9.50 -4.78 -9.05
CA SER A 69 -9.62 -5.59 -7.84
C SER A 69 -9.25 -4.83 -6.56
N THR A 70 -8.24 -3.96 -6.63
CA THR A 70 -7.85 -3.06 -5.53
C THR A 70 -8.92 -2.02 -5.26
N PHE A 71 -9.47 -1.41 -6.31
CA PHE A 71 -10.56 -0.46 -6.20
C PHE A 71 -11.81 -1.11 -5.56
N MET A 72 -12.20 -2.30 -6.01
CA MET A 72 -13.32 -3.05 -5.42
C MET A 72 -13.11 -3.32 -3.92
N ARG A 73 -11.90 -3.72 -3.52
CA ARG A 73 -11.56 -3.92 -2.09
C ARG A 73 -11.68 -2.62 -1.30
N TRP A 74 -11.25 -1.50 -1.86
CA TRP A 74 -11.36 -0.19 -1.24
C TRP A 74 -12.82 0.25 -1.06
N VAL A 75 -13.65 0.10 -2.10
CA VAL A 75 -15.09 0.38 -2.05
C VAL A 75 -15.78 -0.45 -0.98
N LEU A 76 -15.54 -1.77 -0.96
CA LEU A 76 -16.10 -2.67 0.06
C LEU A 76 -15.70 -2.25 1.48
N ARG A 77 -14.41 -1.94 1.69
CA ARG A 77 -13.91 -1.49 3.00
C ARG A 77 -14.55 -0.18 3.43
N ARG A 78 -14.69 0.78 2.51
CA ARG A 78 -15.32 2.08 2.79
C ARG A 78 -16.79 1.90 3.17
N PHE A 79 -17.53 1.09 2.41
CA PHE A 79 -18.94 0.79 2.66
C PHE A 79 -19.16 0.09 4.00
N VAL A 80 -18.37 -0.94 4.31
CA VAL A 80 -18.47 -1.65 5.61
C VAL A 80 -18.15 -0.70 6.77
N ARG A 81 -17.12 0.14 6.64
CA ARG A 81 -16.80 1.15 7.66
C ARG A 81 -17.94 2.16 7.86
N SER A 82 -18.58 2.64 6.79
CA SER A 82 -19.70 3.58 6.94
C SER A 82 -20.90 2.95 7.66
N LEU A 83 -21.13 1.65 7.46
CA LEU A 83 -22.17 0.93 8.20
C LEU A 83 -21.83 0.75 9.69
N ALA A 84 -20.55 0.51 10.01
CA ALA A 84 -20.09 0.34 11.37
C ALA A 84 -20.11 1.66 12.17
N SER A 85 -19.75 2.77 11.52
CA SER A 85 -19.76 4.11 12.14
C SER A 85 -21.16 4.66 12.42
N GLY A 86 -22.22 4.14 11.76
CA GLY A 86 -23.61 4.52 12.02
C GLY A 86 -24.27 3.79 13.20
N LYS A 87 -23.54 2.94 13.94
CA LYS A 87 -24.03 2.19 15.10
C LYS A 87 -23.53 2.75 16.45
N GLN A 88 -23.03 3.98 16.50
CA GLN A 88 -22.68 4.69 17.74
C GLN A 88 -23.65 5.83 18.01
#